data_AF-A0A962D3Q8-F1
#
_entry.id   AF-A0A962D3Q8-F1
#
_cell.length_a   1.000
_cell.length_b   1.000
_cell.length_c   1.000
_cell.angle_alpha   90.00
_cell.angle_beta   90.00
_cell.angle_gamma   90.00
#
_symmetry.space_group_name_H-M   'P 1'
#
loop_
_entity.id
_entity.type
_entity.pdbx_description
1 polymer ?
#
loop_
_entity_poly.entity_id
_entity_poly.type
_entity_poly.pdbx_seq_one_letter_code
_entity_poly.pdbx_strand_id
1 'polypeptide(L)' 'MSTIRQDDFIQSVADALQFISYYHPKDYITNLARAYEIEESAAARDAMAQILINSRMCAEGHRPICQDTG' A
#
# COMPACT_ATOMS: atom_id res chain seq x y z
N MET A 1 -34.82 0.19 -4.87
CA MET A 1 -33.53 0.86 -4.54
C MET A 1 -33.37 0.84 -3.03
N SER A 2 -32.21 0.42 -2.53
CA SER A 2 -31.89 0.58 -1.11
C SER A 2 -31.48 2.03 -0.85
N THR A 3 -31.97 2.64 0.22
CA THR A 3 -31.54 3.98 0.65
C THR A 3 -30.16 3.86 1.30
N ILE A 4 -29.15 4.52 0.73
CA ILE A 4 -27.83 4.65 1.37
C ILE A 4 -27.93 5.74 2.43
N ARG A 5 -27.58 5.44 3.67
CA ARG A 5 -27.54 6.44 4.74
C ARG A 5 -26.26 7.26 4.61
N GLN A 6 -26.34 8.54 4.97
CA GLN A 6 -25.18 9.43 4.96
C GLN A 6 -24.01 8.86 5.79
N ASP A 7 -24.30 8.31 6.97
CA ASP A 7 -23.27 7.73 7.85
C ASP A 7 -22.57 6.54 7.20
N ASP A 8 -23.33 5.66 6.52
CA ASP A 8 -22.77 4.50 5.80
C ASP A 8 -21.82 4.96 4.69
N PHE A 9 -22.18 6.03 3.98
CA PHE A 9 -21.33 6.61 2.95
C PHE A 9 -20.03 7.20 3.52
N ILE A 10 -20.13 8.03 4.56
CA ILE A 10 -18.96 8.64 5.22
C ILE A 10 -18.01 7.56 5.73
N GLN A 11 -18.55 6.55 6.43
CA GLN A 11 -17.75 5.46 6.97
C GLN A 11 -17.06 4.68 5.86
N SER A 12 -17.77 4.36 4.77
CA SER A 12 -17.19 3.62 3.64
C SER A 12 -15.99 4.35 3.00
N VAL A 13 -16.06 5.68 2.89
CA VAL A 13 -14.96 6.48 2.34
C VAL A 13 -13.80 6.54 3.33
N ALA A 14 -14.07 6.77 4.62
CA ALA A 14 -13.05 6.79 5.65
C ALA A 14 -12.28 5.46 5.72
N ASP A 15 -13.00 4.33 5.69
CA ASP A 15 -12.42 2.99 5.71
C ASP A 15 -11.58 2.72 4.45
N ALA A 16 -12.08 3.13 3.28
CA ALA A 16 -11.35 2.98 2.03
C ALA A 16 -10.05 3.78 2.04
N LEU A 17 -10.09 5.04 2.46
CA LEU A 17 -8.91 5.91 2.55
C LEU A 17 -7.91 5.37 3.59
N GLN A 18 -8.40 4.87 4.72
CA GLN A 18 -7.55 4.28 5.72
C GLN A 18 -6.87 3.01 5.21
N PHE A 19 -7.60 2.15 4.50
CA PHE A 19 -7.08 0.93 3.90
C PHE A 19 -5.97 1.24 2.88
N ILE A 20 -6.22 2.12 1.90
CA ILE A 20 -5.21 2.42 0.86
C ILE A 20 -3.96 3.10 1.42
N SER A 21 -4.06 3.77 2.57
CA SER A 21 -2.89 4.39 3.21
C SER A 21 -1.88 3.36 3.74
N TYR A 22 -2.32 2.13 4.05
CA TYR A 22 -1.49 1.10 4.67
C TYR A 22 -1.04 0.00 3.71
N TYR A 23 -1.81 -0.24 2.65
CA TYR A 23 -1.64 -1.39 1.77
C TYR A 23 -1.30 -0.98 0.34
N HIS A 24 -0.20 -1.53 -0.18
CA HIS A 24 0.01 -1.59 -1.62
C HIS A 24 -0.86 -2.70 -2.24
N PRO A 25 -1.33 -2.52 -3.48
CA PRO A 25 -1.97 -3.58 -4.24
C PRO A 25 -1.10 -4.84 -4.39
N LYS A 26 -1.76 -6.02 -4.43
CA LYS A 26 -1.07 -7.32 -4.52
C LYS A 26 -0.22 -7.45 -5.78
N ASP A 27 -0.72 -6.96 -6.91
CA ASP A 27 -0.03 -6.96 -8.19
C ASP A 27 1.21 -6.07 -8.17
N TYR A 28 1.14 -4.88 -7.54
CA TYR A 28 2.30 -4.02 -7.32
C TYR A 28 3.41 -4.76 -6.55
N ILE A 29 3.08 -5.38 -5.41
CA ILE A 29 4.05 -6.12 -4.61
C ILE A 29 4.62 -7.32 -5.37
N THR A 30 3.78 -8.07 -6.09
CA THR A 30 4.20 -9.24 -6.87
C THR A 30 5.18 -8.83 -7.97
N ASN A 31 4.87 -7.76 -8.69
CA ASN A 31 5.72 -7.25 -9.77
C ASN A 31 7.03 -6.66 -9.24
N LEU A 32 6.98 -5.91 -8.12
CA LEU A 32 8.17 -5.34 -7.50
C LEU A 32 9.10 -6.42 -6.94
N ALA A 33 8.55 -7.48 -6.33
CA ALA A 33 9.34 -8.63 -5.86
C ALA A 33 10.03 -9.35 -7.02
N ARG A 34 9.31 -9.59 -8.13
CA ARG A 34 9.91 -10.17 -9.34
C ARG A 34 11.00 -9.27 -9.93
N ALA A 35 10.79 -7.95 -9.94
CA ALA A 35 11.80 -7.00 -10.42
C ALA A 35 13.07 -7.05 -9.53
N TYR A 36 12.89 -7.07 -8.20
CA TYR A 36 13.98 -7.20 -7.25
C TYR A 36 14.85 -8.45 -7.49
N GLU A 37 14.24 -9.58 -7.83
CA GLU A 37 14.94 -10.85 -8.09
C GLU A 37 15.84 -10.82 -9.33
N ILE A 38 15.49 -10.02 -10.34
CA ILE A 38 16.20 -9.96 -11.63
C ILE A 38 17.03 -8.69 -11.82
N GLU A 39 16.94 -7.72 -10.90
CA GLU A 39 17.61 -6.43 -11.01
C GLU A 39 19.14 -6.53 -10.84
N GLU A 40 19.86 -6.07 -11.86
CA GLU A 40 21.33 -6.11 -11.92
C GLU A 40 21.95 -4.93 -11.13
N SER A 41 21.33 -3.75 -11.17
CA SER A 41 21.83 -2.56 -10.48
C SER A 41 21.67 -2.70 -8.97
N ALA A 42 22.80 -2.73 -8.25
CA ALA A 42 22.80 -2.86 -6.80
C ALA A 42 21.97 -1.78 -6.10
N ALA A 43 22.11 -0.51 -6.51
CA ALA A 43 21.37 0.60 -5.93
C ALA A 43 19.85 0.49 -6.19
N ALA A 44 19.45 0.05 -7.39
CA ALA A 44 18.04 -0.14 -7.71
C ALA A 44 17.44 -1.31 -6.94
N ARG A 45 18.17 -2.43 -6.86
CA ARG A 45 17.76 -3.61 -6.08
C ARG A 45 17.60 -3.27 -4.60
N ASP A 46 18.51 -2.50 -4.02
CA ASP A 46 18.42 -2.05 -2.62
C ASP A 46 17.19 -1.15 -2.39
N ALA A 47 16.91 -0.23 -3.31
CA ALA A 47 15.72 0.62 -3.24
C ALA A 47 14.42 -0.20 -3.30
N MET A 48 14.32 -1.19 -4.20
CA MET A 48 13.18 -2.10 -4.26
C MET A 48 13.01 -2.89 -2.97
N ALA A 49 14.11 -3.38 -2.38
CA ALA A 49 14.09 -4.09 -1.11
C ALA A 49 13.52 -3.21 0.02
N GLN A 50 13.94 -1.94 0.10
CA GLN A 50 13.41 -0.99 1.09
C GLN A 50 11.92 -0.73 0.89
N ILE A 51 11.43 -0.61 -0.34
CA ILE A 51 10.00 -0.44 -0.61
C ILE A 51 9.19 -1.68 -0.17
N LEU A 52 9.68 -2.89 -0.45
CA LEU A 52 9.05 -4.14 -0.03
C LEU A 52 9.01 -4.28 1.50
N ILE A 53 10.12 -3.96 2.18
CA ILE A 53 10.21 -3.96 3.64
C ILE A 53 9.25 -2.93 4.25
N ASN A 54 9.22 -1.70 3.70
CA ASN A 54 8.31 -0.65 4.15
C ASN A 54 6.84 -1.07 3.98
N SER A 55 6.49 -1.67 2.84
CA SER A 55 5.15 -2.19 2.57
C SER A 55 4.68 -3.18 3.64
N ARG A 56 5.55 -4.11 4.05
CA ARG A 56 5.26 -5.06 5.12
C ARG A 56 5.07 -4.35 6.47
N MET A 57 5.98 -3.46 6.83
CA MET A 57 5.91 -2.71 8.09
C MET A 57 4.66 -1.83 8.19
N CYS A 58 4.19 -1.28 7.07
CA CYS A 58 2.97 -0.46 7.02
C CYS A 58 1.70 -1.30 7.20
N ALA A 59 1.64 -2.46 6.52
CA ALA A 59 0.56 -3.42 6.68
C ALA A 59 0.46 -3.97 8.12
N GLU A 60 1.58 -4.41 8.70
CA GLU A 60 1.61 -4.94 10.08
C GLU A 60 1.32 -3.85 11.13
N GLY A 61 1.87 -2.65 10.91
CA GLY A 61 1.77 -1.55 11.86
C GLY A 61 0.54 -0.67 11.74
N HIS A 62 -0.32 -0.89 10.73
CA HIS A 62 -1.42 0.02 10.37
C HIS A 62 -0.94 1.49 10.33
N ARG A 63 0.20 1.72 9.68
CA ARG A 63 0.81 3.04 9.52
C ARG A 63 0.86 3.44 8.06
N PRO A 64 0.77 4.74 7.73
CA PRO A 64 0.85 5.19 6.35
C PRO A 64 2.13 4.72 5.65
N ILE A 65 2.00 4.31 4.39
CA ILE A 65 3.11 3.89 3.51
C ILE A 65 4.10 5.04 3.27
N CYS A 66 3.58 6.25 3.14
CA CYS A 66 4.33 7.46 2.85
C CYS A 66 4.02 8.52 3.90
N GLN A 67 4.96 9.44 4.15
CA GLN A 67 4.69 10.64 4.96
C GLN A 67 3.62 11.54 4.32
N ASP A 68 3.52 11.46 2.99
CA ASP A 68 2.54 12.15 2.19
C ASP A 68 1.37 11.20 1.89
N THR A 69 0.24 11.40 2.56
CA THR A 69 -0.91 10.47 2.54
C THR A 69 -1.98 10.81 1.51
N GLY A 70 -1.67 11.74 0.60
CA GLY A 70 -2.57 12.22 -0.46
C GLY A 70 -1.99 13.45 -1.12
#